data_AF-A0A954PNI9-F1
#
_entry.id   AF-A0A954PNI9-F1
#
_cell.length_a   1.000
_cell.length_b   1.000
_cell.length_c   1.000
_cell.angle_alpha   90.00
_cell.angle_beta   90.00
_cell.angle_gamma   90.00
#
_symmetry.space_group_name_H-M   'P 1'
#
loop_
_entity.id
_entity.type
_entity.pdbx_description
1 polymer ?
#
loop_
_entity_poly.entity_id
_entity_poly.type
_entity_poly.pdbx_seq_one_letter_code
_entity_poly.pdbx_strand_id
1 'polypeptide(L)'
;MLCLLTVSGWHSQGQAAPPHGWEVLRVFIWDEPDQLNRLVTRQYTPVLIEELERQLAEENELRKESLLESPMLDEALYVARLDGEFLVSEQSRWKLSGKSASQPFSLGNVSISLRPARVAAEEPQLLDHVQFSPNGALELLLPGGKLKRWFGFSLHSAQRAQQRSFRLRLPAAASGKMLISAPASVELSSRQVVVEKVETPTSLLPGDWTVGSLPSAGTASQWWHVNISGVSNFELTMQRPAAANTTWYKHLVRESTVDYQAGEKMLFAHARFVVAGGQRPSLPLRLRTGSQLRLQEVLVGGQRVQWQVQSSLAGDSHLIELPSVDTAQQELVIELSAACPIETDQSVTLPEIAV
;
A
#
# COMPACT_ATOMS: atom_id res chain seq x y z
N MET A 1 -15.51 -18.09 45.06
CA MET A 1 -15.48 -19.31 44.22
C MET A 1 -15.11 -20.45 45.14
N LEU A 2 -16.11 -21.17 45.63
CA LEU A 2 -15.97 -22.30 46.56
C LEU A 2 -16.13 -23.58 45.75
N CYS A 3 -15.08 -24.39 45.68
CA CYS A 3 -15.15 -25.75 45.15
C CYS A 3 -15.60 -26.66 46.29
N LEU A 4 -16.83 -27.16 46.21
CA LEU A 4 -17.33 -28.22 47.09
C LEU A 4 -17.10 -29.56 46.40
N LEU A 5 -16.10 -30.30 46.88
CA LEU A 5 -15.93 -31.72 46.59
C LEU A 5 -16.93 -32.50 47.45
N THR A 6 -18.00 -33.00 46.84
CA THR A 6 -18.85 -34.01 47.48
C THR A 6 -18.46 -35.37 46.91
N VAL A 7 -17.79 -36.18 47.74
CA VAL A 7 -17.59 -37.61 47.47
C VAL A 7 -18.87 -38.30 47.95
N SER A 8 -19.83 -38.49 47.05
CA SER A 8 -21.01 -39.31 47.34
C SER A 8 -20.72 -40.76 46.95
N GLY A 9 -20.47 -41.59 47.97
CA GLY A 9 -20.56 -43.04 47.84
C GLY A 9 -21.94 -43.47 47.35
N TRP A 10 -21.96 -44.55 46.58
CA TRP A 10 -23.11 -45.07 45.86
C TRP A 10 -24.36 -45.21 46.73
N HIS A 11 -25.48 -44.66 46.25
CA HIS A 11 -26.79 -45.33 46.23
C HIS A 11 -27.58 -44.79 45.03
N SER A 12 -28.09 -45.70 44.22
CA SER A 12 -28.95 -45.45 43.07
C SER A 12 -30.27 -44.82 43.51
N GLN A 13 -30.52 -43.55 43.15
CA GLN A 13 -31.85 -43.03 42.81
C GLN A 13 -31.73 -41.57 42.32
N GLY A 14 -32.15 -41.35 41.06
CA GLY A 14 -32.51 -40.03 40.50
C GLY A 14 -31.46 -38.91 40.59
N GLN A 15 -30.45 -38.92 39.72
CA GLN A 15 -29.64 -37.72 39.52
C GLN A 15 -30.45 -36.67 38.76
N ALA A 16 -30.86 -35.63 39.49
CA ALA A 16 -31.45 -34.43 38.93
C ALA A 16 -30.51 -33.84 37.86
N ALA A 17 -31.09 -33.42 36.73
CA ALA A 17 -30.34 -32.71 35.70
C ALA A 17 -29.65 -31.47 36.32
N PRO A 18 -28.37 -31.20 35.97
CA PRO A 18 -27.68 -30.04 36.50
C PRO A 18 -28.40 -28.74 36.07
N PRO A 19 -28.34 -27.67 36.89
CA PRO A 19 -28.92 -26.38 36.53
C PRO A 19 -28.39 -25.88 35.18
N HIS A 20 -29.26 -25.24 34.38
CA HIS A 20 -28.87 -24.68 33.08
C HIS A 20 -27.64 -23.75 33.21
N GLY A 21 -26.65 -23.95 32.34
CA GLY A 21 -25.43 -23.12 32.26
C GLY A 21 -24.19 -23.69 32.95
N TRP A 22 -24.26 -24.90 33.51
CA TRP A 22 -23.10 -25.58 34.10
C TRP A 22 -22.41 -26.47 33.05
N GLU A 23 -21.14 -26.20 32.78
CA GLU A 23 -20.26 -27.15 32.09
C GLU A 23 -19.79 -28.20 33.10
N VAL A 24 -20.36 -29.40 33.03
CA VAL A 24 -19.99 -30.52 33.90
C VAL A 24 -18.94 -31.38 33.20
N LEU A 25 -17.71 -31.36 33.70
CA LEU A 25 -16.67 -32.29 33.28
C LEU A 25 -16.92 -33.65 33.96
N ARG A 26 -17.24 -34.69 33.18
CA ARG A 26 -17.40 -36.05 33.71
C ARG A 26 -16.03 -36.71 33.81
N VAL A 27 -15.59 -37.00 35.03
CA VAL A 27 -14.36 -37.76 35.30
C VAL A 27 -14.72 -39.23 35.42
N PHE A 28 -14.14 -40.07 34.57
CA PHE A 28 -14.32 -41.52 34.63
C PHE A 28 -13.26 -42.15 35.53
N ILE A 29 -13.66 -43.12 36.35
CA ILE A 29 -12.76 -43.85 37.24
C ILE A 29 -12.21 -45.04 36.47
N TRP A 30 -10.88 -45.11 36.32
CA TRP A 30 -10.21 -46.12 35.49
C TRP A 30 -10.41 -47.56 35.98
N ASP A 31 -10.68 -47.73 37.27
CA ASP A 31 -10.75 -49.05 37.93
C ASP A 31 -12.09 -49.77 37.73
N GLU A 32 -13.05 -49.18 37.01
CA GLU A 32 -14.34 -49.81 36.65
C GLU A 32 -14.52 -49.90 35.12
N PRO A 33 -14.03 -50.97 34.47
CA PRO A 33 -14.08 -51.11 33.00
C PRO A 33 -15.51 -51.14 32.43
N ASP A 34 -16.51 -51.49 33.25
CA ASP A 34 -17.92 -51.56 32.82
C ASP A 34 -18.65 -50.21 32.84
N GLN A 35 -18.09 -49.14 33.45
CA GLN A 35 -18.72 -47.82 33.45
C GLN A 35 -18.79 -47.22 32.04
N LEU A 36 -17.73 -47.38 31.26
CA LEU A 36 -17.63 -46.84 29.90
C LEU A 36 -18.69 -47.47 28.99
N ASN A 37 -18.82 -48.80 29.05
CA ASN A 37 -19.76 -49.56 28.22
C ASN A 37 -21.23 -49.26 28.54
N ARG A 38 -21.56 -48.82 29.77
CA ARG A 38 -22.93 -48.46 30.17
C ARG A 38 -23.32 -47.04 29.79
N LEU A 39 -22.36 -46.12 29.67
CA LEU A 39 -22.60 -44.69 29.46
C LEU A 39 -22.40 -44.23 28.01
N VAL A 40 -21.67 -45.01 27.20
CA VAL A 40 -21.46 -44.75 25.79
C VAL A 40 -22.76 -45.07 25.02
N THR A 41 -23.56 -44.04 24.78
CA THR A 41 -24.64 -44.08 23.77
C THR A 41 -24.05 -44.55 22.45
N ARG A 42 -24.79 -45.37 21.68
CA ARG A 42 -24.42 -46.05 20.40
C ARG A 42 -23.76 -45.19 19.29
N GLN A 43 -23.47 -43.93 19.54
CA GLN A 43 -22.90 -42.93 18.63
C GLN A 43 -21.41 -42.64 18.87
N TYR A 44 -20.80 -43.15 19.94
CA TYR A 44 -19.38 -42.95 20.21
C TYR A 44 -18.67 -44.30 20.29
N THR A 45 -17.68 -44.52 19.42
CA THR A 45 -16.80 -45.68 19.52
C THR A 45 -15.62 -45.27 20.41
N PRO A 46 -15.38 -45.94 21.55
CA PRO A 46 -14.20 -45.65 22.36
C PRO A 46 -12.96 -46.02 21.55
N VAL A 47 -12.09 -45.04 21.29
CA VAL A 47 -10.81 -45.19 20.62
C VAL A 47 -9.72 -45.03 21.68
N LEU A 48 -8.76 -45.94 21.72
CA LEU A 48 -7.59 -45.82 22.58
C LEU A 48 -6.76 -44.61 22.14
N ILE A 49 -6.09 -43.92 23.08
CA ILE A 49 -5.28 -42.73 22.78
C ILE A 49 -4.24 -43.04 21.69
N GLU A 50 -3.59 -44.20 21.78
CA GLU A 50 -2.61 -44.68 20.80
C GLU A 50 -3.21 -44.88 19.40
N GLU A 51 -4.45 -45.35 19.31
CA GLU A 51 -5.17 -45.55 18.05
C GLU A 51 -5.61 -44.21 17.43
N LEU A 52 -6.02 -43.25 18.27
CA LEU A 52 -6.35 -41.89 17.83
C LEU A 52 -5.09 -41.17 17.32
N GLU A 53 -3.96 -41.28 18.02
CA GLU A 53 -2.68 -40.70 17.60
C GLU A 53 -2.21 -41.28 16.26
N ARG A 54 -2.37 -42.60 16.08
CA ARG A 54 -2.06 -43.28 14.81
C ARG A 54 -2.94 -42.76 13.66
N GLN A 55 -4.26 -42.71 13.87
CA GLN A 55 -5.20 -42.23 12.84
C GLN A 55 -4.97 -40.76 12.48
N LEU A 56 -4.64 -39.92 13.47
CA LEU A 56 -4.27 -38.52 13.23
C LEU A 56 -2.94 -38.41 12.47
N ALA A 57 -1.95 -39.26 12.76
CA ALA A 57 -0.70 -39.28 12.02
C ALA A 57 -0.90 -39.72 10.56
N GLU A 58 -1.70 -40.76 10.32
CA GLU A 58 -2.05 -41.24 8.97
C GLU A 58 -2.85 -40.20 8.18
N GLU A 59 -3.84 -39.53 8.79
CA GLU A 59 -4.59 -38.45 8.13
C GLU A 59 -3.69 -37.25 7.81
N ASN A 60 -2.73 -36.94 8.69
CA ASN A 60 -1.80 -35.84 8.49
C ASN A 60 -0.81 -36.15 7.35
N GLU A 61 -0.34 -37.39 7.23
CA GLU A 61 0.46 -37.83 6.07
C GLU A 61 -0.37 -37.83 4.78
N LEU A 62 -1.61 -38.34 4.80
CA LEU A 62 -2.52 -38.29 3.65
C LEU A 62 -2.84 -36.84 3.22
N ARG A 63 -3.00 -35.92 4.17
CA ARG A 63 -3.16 -34.48 3.86
C ARG A 63 -1.89 -33.89 3.27
N LYS A 64 -0.71 -34.24 3.77
CA LYS A 64 0.57 -33.79 3.18
C LYS A 64 0.72 -34.31 1.76
N GLU A 65 0.37 -35.57 1.50
CA GLU A 65 0.40 -36.17 0.16
C GLU A 65 -0.62 -35.52 -0.78
N SER A 66 -1.85 -35.28 -0.33
CA SER A 66 -2.90 -34.59 -1.08
C SER A 66 -2.53 -33.14 -1.42
N LEU A 67 -1.90 -32.41 -0.50
CA LEU A 67 -1.38 -31.05 -0.74
C LEU A 67 -0.29 -31.05 -1.81
N LEU A 68 0.52 -32.10 -1.93
CA LEU A 68 1.56 -32.21 -2.96
C LEU A 68 1.03 -32.49 -4.37
N GLU A 69 -0.26 -32.85 -4.51
CA GLU A 69 -0.84 -33.17 -5.83
C GLU A 69 -1.31 -31.94 -6.60
N SER A 70 -1.78 -30.91 -5.90
CA SER A 70 -2.29 -29.70 -6.55
C SER A 70 -1.15 -28.73 -6.87
N PRO A 71 -1.12 -28.14 -8.07
CA PRO A 71 -0.16 -27.09 -8.39
C PRO A 71 -0.35 -25.91 -7.43
N MET A 72 0.75 -25.44 -6.84
CA MET A 72 0.75 -24.33 -5.90
C MET A 72 1.93 -23.39 -6.13
N LEU A 73 1.74 -22.13 -5.74
CA LEU A 73 2.79 -21.12 -5.73
C LEU A 73 3.49 -21.13 -4.36
N ASP A 74 4.59 -21.87 -4.27
CA ASP A 74 5.38 -21.99 -3.03
C ASP A 74 5.98 -20.64 -2.64
N GLU A 75 6.63 -19.98 -3.61
CA GLU A 75 7.37 -18.75 -3.37
C GLU A 75 7.12 -17.74 -4.48
N ALA A 76 6.86 -16.50 -4.09
CA ALA A 76 6.81 -15.38 -5.00
C ALA A 76 7.73 -14.26 -4.51
N LEU A 77 8.75 -13.95 -5.31
CA LEU A 77 9.70 -12.89 -5.03
C LEU A 77 9.64 -11.85 -6.13
N TYR A 78 9.24 -10.64 -5.76
CA TYR A 78 9.13 -9.51 -6.67
C TYR A 78 10.24 -8.51 -6.37
N VAL A 79 11.05 -8.14 -7.35
CA VAL A 79 12.06 -7.07 -7.20
C VAL A 79 11.72 -5.96 -8.18
N ALA A 80 11.30 -4.83 -7.66
CA ALA A 80 10.81 -3.71 -8.45
C ALA A 80 11.52 -2.41 -8.06
N ARG A 81 11.45 -1.45 -8.97
CA ARG A 81 11.79 -0.06 -8.73
C ARG A 81 10.59 0.83 -9.03
N LEU A 82 10.48 1.91 -8.28
CA LEU A 82 9.56 2.98 -8.57
C LEU A 82 10.17 3.91 -9.62
N ASP A 83 9.51 4.03 -10.77
CA ASP A 83 9.89 4.90 -11.87
C ASP A 83 8.71 5.82 -12.23
N GLY A 84 8.70 7.02 -11.63
CA GLY A 84 7.62 7.99 -11.78
C GLY A 84 6.28 7.47 -11.24
N GLU A 85 5.41 7.05 -12.16
CA GLU A 85 4.06 6.51 -11.90
C GLU A 85 3.99 4.99 -12.04
N PHE A 86 5.11 4.35 -12.35
CA PHE A 86 5.17 2.93 -12.60
C PHE A 86 5.97 2.22 -11.51
N LEU A 87 5.47 1.07 -11.09
CA LEU A 87 6.25 0.06 -10.40
C LEU A 87 6.76 -0.91 -11.47
N VAL A 88 8.08 -0.92 -11.70
CA VAL A 88 8.72 -1.67 -12.78
C VAL A 88 9.66 -2.71 -12.21
N SER A 89 9.50 -3.96 -12.63
CA SER A 89 10.42 -5.05 -12.33
C SER A 89 11.08 -5.55 -13.61
N GLU A 90 12.40 -5.60 -13.60
CA GLU A 90 13.20 -6.22 -14.66
C GLU A 90 13.47 -7.70 -14.37
N GLN A 91 13.30 -8.13 -13.11
CA GLN A 91 13.49 -9.49 -12.64
C GLN A 91 12.67 -9.77 -11.37
N SER A 92 11.77 -10.73 -11.48
CA SER A 92 10.94 -11.32 -10.43
C SER A 92 10.88 -12.82 -10.66
N ARG A 93 10.56 -13.58 -9.62
CA ARG A 93 10.60 -15.05 -9.66
C ARG A 93 9.39 -15.65 -8.97
N TRP A 94 8.83 -16.65 -9.63
CA TRP A 94 7.88 -17.59 -9.02
C TRP A 94 8.51 -18.97 -8.91
N LYS A 95 8.31 -19.60 -7.76
CA LYS A 95 8.62 -21.00 -7.51
C LYS A 95 7.31 -21.75 -7.35
N LEU A 96 7.10 -22.70 -8.24
CA LEU A 96 5.88 -23.47 -8.35
C LEU A 96 6.21 -24.92 -7.97
N SER A 97 5.30 -25.58 -7.27
CA SER A 97 5.37 -27.01 -7.02
C SER A 97 4.03 -27.68 -7.31
N GLY A 98 4.01 -29.01 -7.32
CA GLY A 98 2.84 -29.82 -7.62
C GLY A 98 3.15 -30.88 -8.68
N LYS A 99 2.31 -31.92 -8.74
CA LYS A 99 2.37 -32.92 -9.81
C LYS A 99 1.83 -32.32 -11.11
N SER A 100 2.33 -32.83 -12.24
CA SER A 100 1.89 -32.45 -13.58
C SER A 100 0.37 -32.57 -13.67
N ALA A 101 -0.33 -31.44 -13.69
CA ALA A 101 -1.74 -31.42 -14.04
C ALA A 101 -1.81 -31.34 -15.56
N SER A 102 -2.56 -32.24 -16.18
CA SER A 102 -2.99 -32.10 -17.58
C SER A 102 -3.84 -30.83 -17.81
N GLN A 103 -4.17 -30.09 -16.74
CA GLN A 103 -5.00 -28.91 -16.73
C GLN A 103 -4.17 -27.65 -16.40
N PRO A 104 -4.51 -26.50 -17.01
CA PRO A 104 -3.90 -25.22 -16.69
C PRO A 104 -4.07 -24.87 -15.20
N PHE A 105 -2.99 -24.39 -14.58
CA PHE A 105 -3.02 -23.87 -13.23
C PHE A 105 -3.48 -22.41 -13.24
N SER A 106 -4.70 -22.15 -12.76
CA SER A 106 -5.24 -20.79 -12.70
C SER A 106 -4.68 -20.00 -11.52
N LEU A 107 -4.06 -18.87 -11.80
CA LEU A 107 -3.55 -17.90 -10.83
C LEU A 107 -4.51 -16.74 -10.59
N GLY A 108 -5.66 -16.74 -11.27
CA GLY A 108 -6.66 -15.68 -11.19
C GLY A 108 -6.27 -14.40 -11.93
N ASN A 109 -6.98 -13.31 -11.63
CA ASN A 109 -6.75 -12.02 -12.26
C ASN A 109 -5.59 -11.28 -11.59
N VAL A 110 -4.55 -10.98 -12.36
CA VAL A 110 -3.41 -10.17 -11.91
C VAL A 110 -3.57 -8.71 -12.33
N SER A 111 -3.11 -7.76 -11.52
CA SER A 111 -3.13 -6.33 -11.91
C SER A 111 -1.83 -5.87 -12.60
N ILE A 112 -0.80 -6.72 -12.61
CA ILE A 112 0.49 -6.42 -13.23
C ILE A 112 0.49 -6.81 -14.71
N SER A 113 1.20 -6.03 -15.53
CA SER A 113 1.50 -6.41 -16.91
C SER A 113 2.80 -7.21 -16.95
N LEU A 114 2.72 -8.50 -17.26
CA LEU A 114 3.89 -9.40 -17.34
C LEU A 114 4.75 -9.07 -18.57
N ARG A 115 6.07 -9.21 -18.42
CA ARG A 115 7.08 -9.01 -19.47
C ARG A 115 8.21 -10.02 -19.30
N PRO A 116 9.00 -10.32 -20.34
CA PRO A 116 10.21 -11.13 -20.18
C PRO A 116 11.16 -10.52 -19.15
N ALA A 117 11.84 -11.34 -18.37
CA ALA A 117 12.88 -10.89 -17.44
C ALA A 117 14.10 -10.43 -18.25
N ARG A 118 14.52 -9.17 -18.10
CA ARG A 118 15.66 -8.64 -18.87
C ARG A 118 17.01 -9.06 -18.30
N VAL A 119 17.12 -9.14 -16.98
CA VAL A 119 18.39 -9.46 -16.30
C VAL A 119 18.66 -10.96 -16.25
N ALA A 120 17.61 -11.78 -16.36
CA ALA A 120 17.67 -13.23 -16.36
C ALA A 120 17.10 -13.79 -17.68
N ALA A 121 17.45 -13.18 -18.81
CA ALA A 121 16.88 -13.54 -20.12
C ALA A 121 17.22 -14.97 -20.55
N GLU A 122 18.37 -15.51 -20.11
CA GLU A 122 18.81 -16.87 -20.39
C GLU A 122 18.17 -17.93 -19.48
N GLU A 123 17.52 -17.49 -18.40
CA GLU A 123 16.82 -18.38 -17.47
C GLU A 123 15.40 -18.72 -17.98
N PRO A 124 14.78 -19.81 -17.50
CA PRO A 124 13.43 -20.19 -17.90
C PRO A 124 12.40 -19.07 -17.63
N GLN A 125 11.81 -18.53 -18.69
CA GLN A 125 10.85 -17.43 -18.61
C GLN A 125 9.47 -17.93 -18.19
N LEU A 126 8.77 -17.15 -17.39
CA LEU A 126 7.37 -17.42 -17.04
C LEU A 126 6.47 -17.33 -18.28
N LEU A 127 6.73 -16.35 -19.15
CA LEU A 127 5.86 -16.02 -20.29
C LEU A 127 5.73 -17.17 -21.29
N ASP A 128 6.70 -18.07 -21.36
CA ASP A 128 6.65 -19.27 -22.21
C ASP A 128 5.53 -20.24 -21.81
N HIS A 129 5.00 -20.09 -20.58
CA HIS A 129 3.98 -20.95 -20.00
C HIS A 129 2.67 -20.22 -19.70
N VAL A 130 2.60 -18.91 -19.97
CA VAL A 130 1.44 -18.07 -19.65
C VAL A 130 0.38 -18.21 -20.73
N GLN A 131 -0.84 -18.46 -20.27
CA GLN A 131 -2.06 -18.37 -21.07
C GLN A 131 -3.07 -17.48 -20.35
N PHE A 132 -4.04 -16.98 -21.11
CA PHE A 132 -5.17 -16.25 -20.57
C PHE A 132 -6.43 -17.04 -20.89
N SER A 133 -7.22 -17.29 -19.85
CA SER A 133 -8.54 -17.87 -19.99
C SER A 133 -9.51 -16.87 -20.68
N PRO A 134 -10.68 -17.33 -21.16
CA PRO A 134 -11.68 -16.45 -21.76
C PRO A 134 -12.20 -15.35 -20.82
N ASN A 135 -12.11 -15.54 -19.50
CA ASN A 135 -12.49 -14.54 -18.50
C ASN A 135 -11.33 -13.58 -18.12
N GLY A 136 -10.18 -13.69 -18.79
CA GLY A 136 -9.01 -12.84 -18.58
C GLY A 136 -8.12 -13.24 -17.40
N ALA A 137 -8.39 -14.38 -16.76
CA ALA A 137 -7.53 -14.90 -15.70
C ALA A 137 -6.21 -15.45 -16.28
N LEU A 138 -5.16 -15.30 -15.49
CA LEU A 138 -3.85 -15.84 -15.81
C LEU A 138 -3.83 -17.33 -15.52
N GLU A 139 -3.47 -18.14 -16.51
CA GLU A 139 -3.32 -19.59 -16.38
C GLU A 139 -1.91 -20.01 -16.78
N LEU A 140 -1.35 -21.00 -16.08
CA LEU A 140 -0.02 -21.55 -16.36
C LEU A 140 -0.12 -23.00 -16.84
N LEU A 141 0.48 -23.28 -17.99
CA LEU A 141 0.72 -24.65 -18.45
C LEU A 141 2.10 -25.12 -18.02
N LEU A 142 2.13 -25.85 -16.91
CA LEU A 142 3.39 -26.31 -16.30
C LEU A 142 3.65 -27.77 -16.66
N PRO A 143 4.89 -28.15 -17.04
CA PRO A 143 5.27 -29.54 -17.29
C PRO A 143 5.30 -30.44 -16.02
N GLY A 144 4.84 -29.93 -14.88
CA GLY A 144 4.87 -30.58 -13.57
C GLY A 144 6.20 -30.43 -12.83
N GLY A 145 6.18 -30.75 -11.53
CA GLY A 145 7.36 -30.73 -10.67
C GLY A 145 7.67 -29.37 -10.05
N LYS A 146 8.85 -29.28 -9.41
CA LYS A 146 9.33 -28.03 -8.81
C LYS A 146 9.96 -27.16 -9.89
N LEU A 147 9.31 -26.05 -10.21
CA LEU A 147 9.73 -25.15 -11.27
C LEU A 147 10.06 -23.78 -10.71
N LYS A 148 11.11 -23.16 -11.26
CA LYS A 148 11.45 -21.76 -11.04
C LYS A 148 11.27 -21.04 -12.37
N ARG A 149 10.57 -19.91 -12.34
CA ARG A 149 10.26 -19.12 -13.54
C ARG A 149 10.47 -17.65 -13.28
N TRP A 150 11.15 -17.00 -14.22
CA TRP A 150 11.54 -15.60 -14.13
C TRP A 150 10.67 -14.73 -15.02
N PHE A 151 10.40 -13.51 -14.59
CA PHE A 151 9.64 -12.52 -15.36
C PHE A 151 9.96 -11.11 -14.92
N GLY A 152 9.69 -10.13 -15.78
CA GLY A 152 9.55 -8.73 -15.44
C GLY A 152 8.07 -8.35 -15.35
N PHE A 153 7.78 -7.17 -14.79
CA PHE A 153 6.43 -6.64 -14.83
C PHE A 153 6.40 -5.11 -14.77
N SER A 154 5.25 -4.53 -15.13
CA SER A 154 4.96 -3.13 -14.86
C SER A 154 3.55 -2.97 -14.29
N LEU A 155 3.38 -2.02 -13.36
CA LEU A 155 2.08 -1.62 -12.84
C LEU A 155 2.02 -0.09 -12.77
N HIS A 156 0.93 0.49 -13.26
CA HIS A 156 0.69 1.94 -13.19
C HIS A 156 -0.05 2.31 -11.90
N SER A 157 0.29 3.45 -11.30
CA SER A 157 -0.35 3.96 -10.09
C SER A 157 -1.70 4.60 -10.39
N ALA A 158 -2.68 4.38 -9.52
CA ALA A 158 -3.85 5.25 -9.45
C ALA A 158 -3.48 6.53 -8.68
N GLN A 159 -3.79 7.70 -9.24
CA GLN A 159 -3.60 8.98 -8.55
C GLN A 159 -4.91 9.43 -7.90
N ARG A 160 -4.86 9.74 -6.60
CA ARG A 160 -5.94 10.41 -5.87
C ARG A 160 -5.35 11.58 -5.10
N ALA A 161 -5.64 12.80 -5.55
CA ALA A 161 -5.05 14.03 -5.02
C ALA A 161 -3.51 13.98 -5.01
N GLN A 162 -2.88 14.21 -3.84
CA GLN A 162 -1.42 14.17 -3.62
C GLN A 162 -0.89 12.76 -3.32
N GLN A 163 -1.77 11.76 -3.22
CA GLN A 163 -1.41 10.40 -2.89
C GLN A 163 -1.47 9.53 -4.15
N ARG A 164 -0.38 8.79 -4.37
CA ARG A 164 -0.35 7.75 -5.41
C ARG A 164 -0.55 6.41 -4.74
N SER A 165 -1.35 5.55 -5.34
CA SER A 165 -1.54 4.20 -4.84
C SER A 165 -1.41 3.17 -5.95
N PHE A 166 -0.82 2.04 -5.61
CA PHE A 166 -0.71 0.88 -6.47
C PHE A 166 -1.64 -0.19 -5.92
N ARG A 167 -2.63 -0.59 -6.70
CA ARG A 167 -3.54 -1.69 -6.34
C ARG A 167 -2.99 -2.98 -6.92
N LEU A 168 -2.40 -3.79 -6.06
CA LEU A 168 -1.75 -5.04 -6.44
C LEU A 168 -2.73 -6.19 -6.26
N ARG A 169 -2.97 -6.91 -7.35
CA ARG A 169 -3.61 -8.21 -7.40
C ARG A 169 -2.56 -9.18 -7.90
N LEU A 170 -1.99 -9.95 -6.99
CA LEU A 170 -0.93 -10.92 -7.24
C LEU A 170 -1.42 -12.29 -6.79
N PRO A 171 -0.95 -13.39 -7.40
CA PRO A 171 -1.34 -14.71 -6.93
C PRO A 171 -0.79 -14.93 -5.51
N ALA A 172 -1.62 -15.51 -4.64
CA ALA A 172 -1.21 -15.82 -3.29
C ALA A 172 -0.12 -16.90 -3.30
N ALA A 173 0.97 -16.64 -2.58
CA ALA A 173 2.07 -17.58 -2.41
C ALA A 173 2.21 -17.97 -0.93
N ALA A 174 2.66 -19.19 -0.66
CA ALA A 174 2.95 -19.60 0.72
C ALA A 174 4.04 -18.72 1.35
N SER A 175 5.07 -18.37 0.58
CA SER A 175 6.11 -17.40 0.92
C SER A 175 6.13 -16.27 -0.10
N GLY A 176 5.70 -15.07 0.29
CA GLY A 176 5.56 -13.94 -0.61
C GLY A 176 6.37 -12.74 -0.13
N LYS A 177 7.29 -12.23 -0.97
CA LYS A 177 8.09 -11.04 -0.65
C LYS A 177 8.18 -10.12 -1.85
N MET A 178 8.12 -8.82 -1.60
CA MET A 178 8.36 -7.80 -2.60
C MET A 178 9.40 -6.79 -2.09
N LEU A 179 10.46 -6.61 -2.86
CA LEU A 179 11.50 -5.61 -2.63
C LEU A 179 11.28 -4.46 -3.60
N ILE A 180 11.16 -3.25 -3.09
CA ILE A 180 10.92 -2.04 -3.89
C ILE A 180 12.04 -1.05 -3.63
N SER A 181 12.77 -0.69 -4.68
CA SER A 181 13.64 0.49 -4.66
C SER A 181 12.81 1.72 -4.99
N ALA A 182 12.82 2.72 -4.12
CA ALA A 182 12.17 4.01 -4.35
C ALA A 182 13.15 5.15 -4.04
N PRO A 183 12.91 6.38 -4.53
CA PRO A 183 13.68 7.54 -4.09
C PRO A 183 13.64 7.67 -2.57
N ALA A 184 14.72 8.14 -1.94
CA ALA A 184 14.80 8.30 -0.48
C ALA A 184 13.75 9.30 0.08
N SER A 185 13.24 10.19 -0.78
CA SER A 185 12.14 11.12 -0.48
C SER A 185 10.75 10.48 -0.60
N VAL A 186 10.65 9.17 -0.76
CA VAL A 186 9.39 8.45 -0.87
C VAL A 186 9.25 7.49 0.32
N GLU A 187 8.09 7.56 0.96
CA GLU A 187 7.62 6.63 1.97
C GLU A 187 6.54 5.73 1.38
N LEU A 188 6.75 4.42 1.51
CA LEU A 188 5.79 3.40 1.11
C LEU A 188 5.07 2.87 2.35
N SER A 189 3.76 2.76 2.27
CA SER A 189 2.95 2.20 3.35
C SER A 189 1.78 1.38 2.80
N SER A 190 1.26 0.48 3.62
CA SER A 190 0.04 -0.26 3.34
C SER A 190 -0.72 -0.50 4.64
N ARG A 191 -2.04 -0.64 4.53
CA ARG A 191 -2.90 -1.08 5.65
C ARG A 191 -3.10 -2.60 5.65
N GLN A 192 -2.83 -3.27 4.53
CA GLN A 192 -3.11 -4.70 4.36
C GLN A 192 -1.86 -5.59 4.52
N VAL A 193 -0.67 -5.02 4.36
CA VAL A 193 0.60 -5.76 4.39
C VAL A 193 1.64 -4.99 5.19
N VAL A 194 2.62 -5.71 5.73
CA VAL A 194 3.74 -5.12 6.47
C VAL A 194 4.74 -4.54 5.47
N VAL A 195 5.10 -3.27 5.66
CA VAL A 195 6.05 -2.52 4.83
C VAL A 195 7.16 -1.98 5.72
N GLU A 196 8.40 -2.35 5.43
CA GLU A 196 9.57 -2.03 6.26
C GLU A 196 10.70 -1.46 5.41
N LYS A 197 11.45 -0.50 5.96
CA LYS A 197 12.69 -0.01 5.34
C LYS A 197 13.79 -1.05 5.55
N VAL A 198 14.59 -1.29 4.53
CA VAL A 198 15.71 -2.23 4.59
C VAL A 198 16.98 -1.57 4.08
N GLU A 199 18.07 -1.72 4.81
CA GLU A 199 19.38 -1.18 4.41
C GLU A 199 20.10 -2.13 3.45
N THR A 200 20.01 -3.43 3.72
CA THR A 200 20.72 -4.49 2.99
C THR A 200 19.73 -5.39 2.24
N PRO A 201 19.18 -4.99 1.09
CA PRO A 201 18.16 -5.77 0.37
C PRO A 201 18.66 -7.16 -0.08
N THR A 202 19.97 -7.33 -0.27
CA THR A 202 20.59 -8.59 -0.69
C THR A 202 20.45 -9.70 0.35
N SER A 203 20.30 -9.40 1.64
CA SER A 203 20.10 -10.41 2.68
C SER A 203 18.72 -11.06 2.63
N LEU A 204 17.76 -10.40 1.97
CA LEU A 204 16.40 -10.92 1.78
C LEU A 204 16.26 -11.74 0.49
N LEU A 205 17.28 -11.73 -0.36
CA LEU A 205 17.31 -12.51 -1.59
C LEU A 205 17.74 -13.97 -1.29
N PRO A 206 17.13 -14.94 -1.97
CA PRO A 206 17.56 -16.33 -1.97
C PRO A 206 19.02 -16.47 -2.43
N GLY A 207 19.75 -17.45 -1.88
CA GLY A 207 21.16 -17.68 -2.25
C GLY A 207 21.38 -18.07 -3.73
N ASP A 208 20.32 -18.51 -4.42
CA ASP A 208 20.31 -18.82 -5.85
C ASP A 208 19.81 -17.66 -6.73
N TRP A 209 19.71 -16.45 -6.18
CA TRP A 209 19.38 -15.26 -6.94
C TRP A 209 20.60 -14.79 -7.77
N THR A 210 20.40 -14.50 -9.05
CA THR A 210 21.50 -14.14 -9.95
C THR A 210 22.20 -12.85 -9.51
N VAL A 211 23.53 -12.90 -9.37
CA VAL A 211 24.37 -11.81 -8.86
C VAL A 211 24.41 -10.63 -9.85
N GLY A 212 24.22 -9.39 -9.36
CA GLY A 212 24.25 -8.16 -10.18
C GLY A 212 22.89 -7.59 -10.61
N SER A 213 21.79 -8.15 -10.08
CA SER A 213 20.43 -7.95 -10.59
C SER A 213 19.54 -6.97 -9.85
N LEU A 214 19.95 -6.50 -8.67
CA LEU A 214 19.20 -5.42 -8.03
C LEU A 214 19.36 -4.18 -8.92
N PRO A 215 18.26 -3.52 -9.33
CA PRO A 215 18.36 -2.25 -10.05
C PRO A 215 19.27 -1.32 -9.26
N SER A 216 20.28 -0.77 -9.94
CA SER A 216 21.32 0.05 -9.32
C SER A 216 20.66 1.11 -8.46
N ALA A 217 20.74 0.91 -7.15
CA ALA A 217 20.29 1.86 -6.18
C ALA A 217 21.24 3.06 -6.32
N GLY A 218 20.84 4.08 -7.06
CA GLY A 218 21.55 5.35 -7.01
C GLY A 218 21.69 5.77 -5.55
N THR A 219 22.70 6.55 -5.22
CA THR A 219 22.97 7.03 -3.85
C THR A 219 21.78 7.74 -3.16
N ALA A 220 20.73 8.06 -3.92
CA ALA A 220 19.49 8.68 -3.46
C ALA A 220 18.28 7.71 -3.39
N SER A 221 18.48 6.39 -3.34
CA SER A 221 17.39 5.42 -3.27
C SER A 221 17.34 4.65 -1.94
N GLN A 222 16.12 4.35 -1.50
CA GLN A 222 15.78 3.61 -0.30
C GLN A 222 15.08 2.30 -0.71
N TRP A 223 15.46 1.22 -0.04
CA TRP A 223 14.80 -0.08 -0.23
C TRP A 223 13.70 -0.30 0.80
N TRP A 224 12.62 -0.90 0.32
CA TRP A 224 11.46 -1.29 1.10
C TRP A 224 11.19 -2.77 0.90
N HIS A 225 10.94 -3.48 2.00
CA HIS A 225 10.47 -4.85 2.01
C HIS A 225 8.98 -4.86 2.33
N VAL A 226 8.22 -5.53 1.49
CA VAL A 226 6.78 -5.74 1.64
C VAL A 226 6.54 -7.24 1.79
N ASN A 227 6.04 -7.65 2.95
CA ASN A 227 5.67 -9.05 3.18
C ASN A 227 4.25 -9.30 2.66
N ILE A 228 4.13 -10.17 1.68
CA ILE A 228 2.88 -10.47 0.96
C ILE A 228 2.52 -11.96 1.03
N SER A 229 3.09 -12.69 1.99
CA SER A 229 2.83 -14.13 2.18
C SER A 229 1.35 -14.38 2.46
N GLY A 230 0.72 -15.24 1.66
CA GLY A 230 -0.71 -15.54 1.74
C GLY A 230 -1.67 -14.41 1.30
N VAL A 231 -1.15 -13.26 0.83
CA VAL A 231 -1.97 -12.10 0.44
C VAL A 231 -2.05 -11.98 -1.07
N SER A 232 -3.26 -12.00 -1.62
CA SER A 232 -3.50 -11.85 -3.05
C SER A 232 -3.87 -10.43 -3.48
N ASN A 233 -4.37 -9.61 -2.57
CA ASN A 233 -4.85 -8.26 -2.87
C ASN A 233 -4.41 -7.27 -1.80
N PHE A 234 -3.73 -6.19 -2.19
CA PHE A 234 -3.33 -5.12 -1.29
C PHE A 234 -3.13 -3.80 -2.03
N GLU A 235 -3.09 -2.70 -1.29
CA GLU A 235 -2.81 -1.38 -1.82
C GLU A 235 -1.52 -0.85 -1.20
N LEU A 236 -0.55 -0.51 -2.04
CA LEU A 236 0.64 0.25 -1.64
C LEU A 236 0.37 1.71 -1.87
N THR A 237 0.44 2.48 -0.80
CA THR A 237 0.38 3.94 -0.84
C THR A 237 1.79 4.47 -0.91
N MET A 238 2.00 5.41 -1.83
CA MET A 238 3.17 6.26 -1.85
C MET A 238 2.83 7.62 -1.28
N GLN A 239 3.58 8.01 -0.26
CA GLN A 239 3.63 9.37 0.25
C GLN A 239 5.02 9.91 0.02
N ARG A 240 5.13 11.10 -0.57
CA ARG A 240 6.35 11.88 -0.38
C ARG A 240 6.17 12.58 0.95
N PRO A 241 7.05 12.39 1.95
CA PRO A 241 7.06 13.26 3.10
C PRO A 241 7.11 14.67 2.52
N ALA A 242 6.14 15.52 2.89
CA ALA A 242 6.16 16.92 2.47
C ALA A 242 7.58 17.41 2.77
N ALA A 243 8.29 17.88 1.73
CA ALA A 243 9.70 18.20 1.87
C ALA A 243 9.89 19.13 3.08
N ALA A 244 10.42 18.60 4.18
CA ALA A 244 11.03 19.43 5.19
C ALA A 244 12.16 20.15 4.46
N ASN A 245 12.01 21.47 4.28
CA ASN A 245 12.90 22.39 3.54
C ASN A 245 12.48 22.77 2.11
N THR A 246 11.24 23.20 1.92
CA THR A 246 11.13 24.61 1.52
C THR A 246 11.03 25.37 2.84
N THR A 247 12.04 26.15 3.21
CA THR A 247 11.82 27.18 4.24
C THR A 247 10.86 28.17 3.60
N TRP A 248 9.57 27.96 3.82
CA TRP A 248 8.55 28.99 3.59
C TRP A 248 8.90 30.09 4.58
N TYR A 249 9.63 31.10 4.13
CA TYR A 249 9.79 32.31 4.92
C TYR A 249 8.42 32.97 4.92
N LYS A 250 7.72 32.83 6.05
CA LYS A 250 6.44 33.51 6.25
C LYS A 250 6.75 35.00 6.33
N HIS A 251 6.29 35.74 5.34
CA HIS A 251 6.29 37.18 5.42
C HIS A 251 5.13 37.61 6.32
N LEU A 252 5.38 38.56 7.22
CA LEU A 252 4.32 39.09 8.08
C LEU A 252 3.53 40.13 7.28
N VAL A 253 2.28 39.80 6.94
CA VAL A 253 1.32 40.77 6.41
C VAL A 253 0.75 41.56 7.58
N ARG A 254 0.95 42.88 7.58
CA ARG A 254 0.40 43.79 8.59
C ARG A 254 -1.02 44.21 8.25
N GLU A 255 -1.25 44.47 6.98
CA GLU A 255 -2.55 44.89 6.47
C GLU A 255 -2.85 44.14 5.18
N SER A 256 -4.09 43.72 5.03
CA SER A 256 -4.61 43.13 3.80
C SER A 256 -5.98 43.72 3.53
N THR A 257 -6.16 44.34 2.37
CA THR A 257 -7.44 44.81 1.89
C THR A 257 -7.71 44.17 0.54
N VAL A 258 -8.91 43.62 0.35
CA VAL A 258 -9.32 43.04 -0.93
C VAL A 258 -10.67 43.63 -1.30
N ASP A 259 -10.68 44.35 -2.41
CA ASP A 259 -11.86 44.96 -2.99
C ASP A 259 -12.31 44.11 -4.18
N TYR A 260 -13.59 43.76 -4.18
CA TYR A 260 -14.20 42.98 -5.24
C TYR A 260 -15.18 43.85 -6.02
N GLN A 261 -15.03 43.85 -7.34
CA GLN A 261 -15.95 44.50 -8.26
C GLN A 261 -16.54 43.44 -9.19
N ALA A 262 -17.84 43.18 -9.03
CA ALA A 262 -18.57 42.29 -9.92
C ALA A 262 -18.89 42.99 -11.25
N GLY A 263 -18.42 42.43 -12.36
CA GLY A 263 -18.87 42.76 -13.72
C GLY A 263 -19.87 41.72 -14.24
N GLU A 264 -20.34 41.91 -15.48
CA GLU A 264 -21.40 41.05 -16.06
C GLU A 264 -21.01 39.57 -16.22
N LYS A 265 -19.73 39.26 -16.45
CA LYS A 265 -19.20 37.90 -16.66
C LYS A 265 -17.93 37.59 -15.88
N MET A 266 -17.40 38.58 -15.18
CA MET A 266 -16.09 38.53 -14.54
C MET A 266 -16.19 39.19 -13.17
N LEU A 267 -15.55 38.59 -12.17
CA LEU A 267 -15.28 39.21 -10.88
C LEU A 267 -13.87 39.78 -10.93
N PHE A 268 -13.75 41.09 -10.74
CA PHE A 268 -12.45 41.76 -10.61
C PHE A 268 -12.09 41.85 -9.13
N ALA A 269 -10.87 41.48 -8.78
CA ALA A 269 -10.33 41.59 -7.44
C ALA A 269 -9.12 42.52 -7.46
N HIS A 270 -9.15 43.53 -6.60
CA HIS A 270 -8.00 44.37 -6.31
C HIS A 270 -7.56 44.11 -4.88
N ALA A 271 -6.36 43.57 -4.69
CA ALA A 271 -5.83 43.22 -3.39
C ALA A 271 -4.60 44.05 -3.08
N ARG A 272 -4.56 44.64 -1.89
CA ARG A 272 -3.42 45.42 -1.38
C ARG A 272 -2.93 44.81 -0.07
N PHE A 273 -1.64 44.51 -0.02
CA PHE A 273 -0.96 43.92 1.12
C PHE A 273 0.16 44.83 1.59
N VAL A 274 0.22 45.12 2.88
CA VAL A 274 1.35 45.78 3.53
C VAL A 274 2.18 44.71 4.22
N VAL A 275 3.34 44.40 3.66
CA VAL A 275 4.24 43.34 4.14
C VAL A 275 5.37 43.98 4.96
N ALA A 276 5.59 43.48 6.17
CA ALA A 276 6.67 43.96 7.02
C ALA A 276 8.03 43.63 6.41
N GLY A 277 8.97 44.59 6.47
CA GLY A 277 10.36 44.38 6.04
C GLY A 277 11.01 43.23 6.81
N GLY A 278 11.63 42.30 6.08
CA GLY A 278 12.29 41.13 6.65
C GLY A 278 13.76 41.39 6.97
N GLN A 279 14.33 40.66 7.94
CA GLN A 279 15.75 40.78 8.32
C GLN A 279 16.74 40.28 7.24
N ARG A 280 16.25 39.78 6.11
CA ARG A 280 17.08 39.27 5.02
C ARG A 280 16.77 40.04 3.73
N PRO A 281 17.70 40.87 3.22
CA PRO A 281 17.63 41.33 1.84
C PRO A 281 17.71 40.11 0.91
N SER A 282 17.03 40.13 -0.24
CA SER A 282 17.22 39.24 -1.42
C SER A 282 16.41 37.95 -1.58
N LEU A 283 15.38 37.66 -0.77
CA LEU A 283 14.51 36.51 -1.06
C LEU A 283 13.33 36.89 -1.97
N PRO A 284 12.99 36.06 -2.98
CA PRO A 284 11.83 36.31 -3.82
C PRO A 284 10.54 36.12 -3.03
N LEU A 285 9.61 37.07 -3.18
CA LEU A 285 8.31 37.00 -2.52
C LEU A 285 7.39 36.11 -3.34
N ARG A 286 6.67 35.22 -2.67
CA ARG A 286 5.80 34.23 -3.32
C ARG A 286 4.38 34.40 -2.86
N LEU A 287 3.45 34.51 -3.80
CA LEU A 287 2.02 34.68 -3.56
C LEU A 287 1.29 33.41 -4.01
N ARG A 288 0.34 32.93 -3.21
CA ARG A 288 -0.56 31.85 -3.59
C ARG A 288 -1.88 32.43 -4.07
N THR A 289 -2.32 32.00 -5.25
CA THR A 289 -3.61 32.38 -5.84
C THR A 289 -4.41 31.16 -6.26
N GLY A 290 -5.74 31.28 -6.31
CA GLY A 290 -6.60 30.21 -6.84
C GLY A 290 -6.36 29.94 -8.34
N SER A 291 -6.57 28.70 -8.77
CA SER A 291 -6.29 28.26 -10.15
C SER A 291 -7.12 28.98 -11.23
N GLN A 292 -8.29 29.50 -10.87
CA GLN A 292 -9.20 30.22 -11.77
C GLN A 292 -8.88 31.72 -11.88
N LEU A 293 -8.01 32.25 -11.03
CA LEU A 293 -7.69 33.67 -10.98
C LEU A 293 -6.63 34.02 -12.03
N ARG A 294 -6.96 34.97 -12.91
CA ARG A 294 -6.04 35.49 -13.92
C ARG A 294 -5.48 36.82 -13.43
N LEU A 295 -4.21 36.83 -13.04
CA LEU A 295 -3.50 38.07 -12.72
C LEU A 295 -3.39 38.96 -13.95
N GLN A 296 -3.74 40.23 -13.80
CA GLN A 296 -3.61 41.25 -14.83
C GLN A 296 -2.40 42.13 -14.55
N GLU A 297 -2.20 42.51 -13.29
CA GLU A 297 -1.13 43.42 -12.89
C GLU A 297 -0.67 43.13 -11.46
N VAL A 298 0.64 43.29 -11.25
CA VAL A 298 1.27 43.24 -9.93
C VAL A 298 2.15 44.48 -9.78
N LEU A 299 1.86 45.28 -8.76
CA LEU A 299 2.64 46.45 -8.36
C LEU A 299 3.34 46.17 -7.04
N VAL A 300 4.61 46.56 -6.95
CA VAL A 300 5.39 46.51 -5.72
C VAL A 300 5.96 47.89 -5.47
N GLY A 301 5.60 48.51 -4.35
CA GLY A 301 5.95 49.92 -4.08
C GLY A 301 5.44 50.89 -5.16
N GLY A 302 4.29 50.60 -5.77
CA GLY A 302 3.71 51.38 -6.87
C GLY A 302 4.37 51.17 -8.23
N GLN A 303 5.37 50.28 -8.35
CA GLN A 303 6.01 49.96 -9.63
C GLN A 303 5.55 48.60 -10.16
N ARG A 304 5.25 48.53 -11.46
CA ARG A 304 4.89 47.28 -12.12
C ARG A 304 6.08 46.34 -12.19
N VAL A 305 5.92 45.14 -11.66
CA VAL A 305 6.95 44.09 -11.69
C VAL A 305 6.58 43.01 -12.69
N GLN A 306 7.59 42.30 -13.21
CA GLN A 306 7.37 41.03 -13.90
C GLN A 306 7.22 39.91 -12.87
N TRP A 307 6.36 38.94 -13.12
CA TRP A 307 6.16 37.79 -12.24
C TRP A 307 6.19 36.50 -13.03
N GLN A 308 6.50 35.39 -12.35
CA GLN A 308 6.48 34.06 -12.94
C GLN A 308 5.45 33.20 -12.24
N VAL A 309 4.61 32.53 -13.02
CA VAL A 309 3.67 31.52 -12.51
C VAL A 309 4.40 30.19 -12.44
N GLN A 310 4.63 29.70 -11.23
CA GLN A 310 5.03 28.33 -10.99
C GLN A 310 3.77 27.49 -10.82
N SER A 311 3.59 26.53 -11.72
CA SER A 311 2.52 25.54 -11.60
C SER A 311 2.67 24.81 -10.27
N SER A 312 1.73 25.02 -9.34
CA SER A 312 1.71 24.28 -8.09
C SER A 312 1.44 22.80 -8.38
N LEU A 313 2.12 21.91 -7.66
CA LEU A 313 1.86 20.46 -7.72
C LEU A 313 0.45 20.10 -7.23
N ALA A 314 -0.26 21.03 -6.57
CA ALA A 314 -1.67 20.95 -6.23
C ALA A 314 -2.47 21.81 -7.22
N GLY A 315 -3.18 21.16 -8.16
CA GLY A 315 -3.83 21.79 -9.33
C GLY A 315 -4.91 22.85 -9.07
N ASP A 316 -5.16 23.21 -7.81
CA ASP A 316 -6.17 24.17 -7.41
C ASP A 316 -5.60 25.56 -7.08
N SER A 317 -4.28 25.73 -7.18
CA SER A 317 -3.62 27.02 -6.91
C SER A 317 -2.43 27.28 -7.84
N HIS A 318 -2.13 28.54 -8.09
CA HIS A 318 -0.92 29.01 -8.75
C HIS A 318 -0.01 29.69 -7.74
N LEU A 319 1.29 29.40 -7.81
CA LEU A 319 2.31 30.11 -7.04
C LEU A 319 2.92 31.19 -7.95
N ILE A 320 2.87 32.44 -7.50
CA ILE A 320 3.43 33.57 -8.24
C ILE A 320 4.70 34.00 -7.53
N GLU A 321 5.82 33.95 -8.24
CA GLU A 321 7.10 34.45 -7.75
C GLU A 321 7.35 35.87 -8.24
N LEU A 322 7.55 36.79 -7.30
CA LEU A 322 7.95 38.17 -7.55
C LEU A 322 9.49 38.27 -7.49
N PRO A 323 10.09 39.20 -8.25
CA PRO A 323 11.53 39.44 -8.21
C PRO A 323 11.97 39.78 -6.79
N SER A 324 13.21 39.43 -6.46
CA SER A 324 13.81 39.78 -5.17
C SER A 324 13.82 41.30 -5.00
N VAL A 325 12.92 41.82 -4.18
CA VAL A 325 12.93 43.23 -3.79
C VAL A 325 13.72 43.33 -2.49
N ASP A 326 14.57 44.35 -2.37
CA ASP A 326 15.31 44.59 -1.14
C ASP A 326 14.34 45.03 -0.03
N THR A 327 13.94 44.08 0.82
CA THR A 327 13.03 44.31 1.94
C THR A 327 13.74 44.68 3.24
N ALA A 328 15.06 44.94 3.21
CA ALA A 328 15.86 44.96 4.43
C ALA A 328 15.45 46.04 5.45
N GLN A 329 14.76 47.11 5.05
CA GLN A 329 14.48 48.24 5.96
C GLN A 329 13.14 48.99 5.76
N GLN A 330 12.26 48.59 4.83
CA GLN A 330 10.99 49.29 4.59
C GLN A 330 9.81 48.33 4.48
N GLU A 331 8.63 48.82 4.85
CA GLU A 331 7.37 48.13 4.57
C GLU A 331 7.16 48.07 3.05
N LEU A 332 6.80 46.89 2.57
CA LEU A 332 6.58 46.65 1.16
C LEU A 332 5.07 46.64 0.90
N VAL A 333 4.61 47.54 0.04
CA VAL A 333 3.22 47.55 -0.43
C VAL A 333 3.14 46.73 -1.71
N ILE A 334 2.29 45.70 -1.72
CA ILE A 334 2.03 44.84 -2.87
C ILE A 334 0.58 45.04 -3.28
N GLU A 335 0.35 45.40 -4.55
CA GLU A 335 -0.98 45.55 -5.11
C GLU A 335 -1.15 44.56 -6.27
N LEU A 336 -2.28 43.85 -6.28
CA LEU A 336 -2.59 42.82 -7.26
C LEU A 336 -3.95 43.13 -7.87
N SER A 337 -4.01 43.18 -9.19
CA SER A 337 -5.25 43.26 -9.94
C SER A 337 -5.47 41.96 -10.67
N ALA A 338 -6.64 41.35 -10.47
CA ALA A 338 -6.95 40.05 -11.03
C ALA A 338 -8.41 39.94 -11.49
N ALA A 339 -8.65 39.00 -12.41
CA ALA A 339 -9.98 38.72 -12.92
C ALA A 339 -10.28 37.22 -12.84
N CYS A 340 -11.48 36.88 -12.40
CA CYS A 340 -12.01 35.52 -12.35
C CYS A 340 -13.32 35.44 -13.15
N PRO A 341 -13.55 34.42 -14.00
CA PRO A 341 -14.86 34.25 -14.62
C PRO A 341 -15.93 33.92 -13.57
N ILE A 342 -17.12 34.51 -13.70
CA ILE A 342 -18.27 34.18 -12.85
C ILE A 342 -18.95 32.97 -13.49
N GLU A 343 -18.79 31.78 -12.89
CA GLU A 343 -19.53 30.60 -13.32
C GLU A 343 -21.01 30.74 -12.89
N THR A 344 -21.92 30.73 -13.86
CA THR A 344 -23.34 31.12 -13.72
C THR A 344 -24.19 30.22 -12.82
N ASP A 345 -23.67 29.13 -12.26
CA ASP A 345 -24.47 28.09 -11.59
C ASP A 345 -23.86 27.55 -10.27
N GLN A 346 -22.81 28.17 -9.74
CA GLN A 346 -22.22 27.77 -8.46
C GLN A 346 -22.02 28.98 -7.55
N SER A 347 -22.11 28.76 -6.23
CA SER A 347 -21.73 29.75 -5.23
C SER A 347 -20.38 30.35 -5.58
N VAL A 348 -20.30 31.66 -5.77
CA VAL A 348 -19.05 32.36 -6.11
C VAL A 348 -18.10 32.23 -4.92
N THR A 349 -17.20 31.26 -4.99
CA THR A 349 -16.10 31.15 -4.03
C THR A 349 -15.19 32.34 -4.29
N LEU A 350 -15.10 33.25 -3.31
CA LEU A 350 -14.21 34.41 -3.43
C LEU A 350 -12.79 33.89 -3.65
N PRO A 351 -12.06 34.42 -4.66
CA PRO A 351 -10.73 33.95 -4.93
C PRO A 351 -9.82 34.27 -3.75
N GLU A 352 -9.14 33.22 -3.25
CA GLU A 352 -8.18 33.34 -2.16
C GLU A 352 -6.84 33.85 -2.71
N ILE A 353 -6.37 34.96 -2.15
CA ILE A 353 -5.02 35.48 -2.36
C ILE A 353 -4.34 35.45 -1.00
N ALA A 354 -3.34 34.59 -0.86
CA ALA A 354 -2.55 34.46 0.36
C ALA A 354 -1.09 34.82 0.08
N VAL A 355 -0.51 35.65 0.95
CA VAL A 355 0.91 36.04 0.94
C VAL A 355 1.71 35.16 1.88
#